data_AF-A0A926SRI3-F1
#
_entry.id   AF-A0A926SRI3-F1
#
_cell.length_a   1.000
_cell.length_b   1.000
_cell.length_c   1.000
_cell.angle_alpha   90.00
_cell.angle_beta   90.00
_cell.angle_gamma   90.00
#
_symmetry.space_group_name_H-M   'P 1'
#
loop_
_entity.id
_entity.type
_entity.pdbx_description
1 polymer ?
#
loop_
_entity_poly.entity_id
_entity_poly.type
_entity_poly.pdbx_seq_one_letter_code
_entity_poly.pdbx_strand_id
1 'polypeptide(L)'
;MTASLLTSSAINESLIAEFFSKSVGQWRSERRYYTLPDGETKEMVSIIQIRFLEQGCPELRKLAQLHQLADETALICGAEVSWDAANSVNGRRESRGHTLFGALGSILYRDRGFATPKPVTADYHFINPNTLCLRTEYKGSKFEEELKLVGSQYRTRQTIISHEGEQQMIGQYLEKRIS
;
A
#
# COMPACT_ATOMS: atom_id res chain seq x y z
N MET A 1 -29.64 -11.46 -0.51
CA MET A 1 -28.51 -10.57 -0.85
C MET A 1 -27.34 -10.64 0.16
N THR A 2 -27.56 -11.09 1.40
CA THR A 2 -26.52 -11.20 2.45
C THR A 2 -25.47 -12.29 2.21
N ALA A 3 -25.86 -13.47 1.69
CA ALA A 3 -24.93 -14.58 1.46
C ALA A 3 -23.84 -14.28 0.40
N SER A 4 -24.17 -13.48 -0.63
CA SER A 4 -23.25 -13.11 -1.72
C SER A 4 -22.20 -12.09 -1.28
N LEU A 5 -22.52 -11.23 -0.32
CA LEU A 5 -21.60 -10.23 0.22
C LEU A 5 -20.61 -10.86 1.21
N LEU A 6 -21.08 -11.84 2.00
CA LEU A 6 -20.23 -12.62 2.92
C LEU A 6 -19.18 -13.43 2.15
N THR A 7 -19.53 -13.98 0.99
CA THR A 7 -18.60 -14.72 0.14
C THR A 7 -17.56 -13.81 -0.52
N SER A 8 -17.95 -12.61 -0.98
CA SER A 8 -16.98 -11.65 -1.54
C SER A 8 -15.99 -11.12 -0.52
N SER A 9 -16.45 -10.87 0.72
CA SER A 9 -15.58 -10.42 1.82
C SER A 9 -14.52 -11.46 2.16
N ALA A 10 -14.93 -12.70 2.39
CA ALA A 10 -14.01 -13.80 2.72
C ALA A 10 -12.98 -14.07 1.60
N ILE A 11 -13.39 -13.94 0.33
CA ILE A 11 -12.47 -14.05 -0.80
C ILE A 11 -11.43 -12.93 -0.78
N ASN A 12 -11.86 -11.67 -0.62
CA ASN A 12 -10.95 -10.52 -0.55
C ASN A 12 -9.96 -10.63 0.61
N GLU A 13 -10.43 -11.10 1.75
CA GLU A 13 -9.64 -11.37 2.96
C GLU A 13 -8.59 -12.47 2.73
N SER A 14 -8.95 -13.57 2.06
CA SER A 14 -7.98 -14.60 1.68
C SER A 14 -6.95 -14.07 0.67
N LEU A 15 -7.39 -13.30 -0.33
CA LEU A 15 -6.51 -12.77 -1.37
C LEU A 15 -5.51 -11.73 -0.81
N ILE A 16 -5.95 -10.86 0.10
CA ILE A 16 -5.05 -9.87 0.71
C ILE A 16 -4.01 -10.54 1.61
N ALA A 17 -4.39 -11.56 2.37
CA ALA A 17 -3.46 -12.33 3.19
C ALA A 17 -2.39 -13.01 2.32
N GLU A 18 -2.81 -13.64 1.22
CA GLU A 18 -1.89 -14.28 0.27
C GLU A 18 -0.97 -13.24 -0.42
N PHE A 19 -1.52 -12.10 -0.83
CA PHE A 19 -0.76 -11.04 -1.48
C PHE A 19 0.28 -10.42 -0.54
N PHE A 20 -0.07 -10.19 0.73
CA PHE A 20 0.88 -9.71 1.75
C PHE A 20 1.95 -10.75 2.05
N SER A 21 1.57 -12.02 2.19
CA SER A 21 2.53 -13.12 2.38
C SER A 21 3.54 -13.19 1.23
N LYS A 22 3.07 -13.16 -0.03
CA LYS A 22 3.95 -13.14 -1.22
C LYS A 22 4.79 -11.86 -1.33
N SER A 23 4.36 -10.76 -0.71
CA SER A 23 5.08 -9.49 -0.70
C SER A 23 6.18 -9.42 0.37
N VAL A 24 6.21 -10.32 1.36
CA VAL A 24 7.23 -10.35 2.42
C VAL A 24 8.63 -10.41 1.84
N GLY A 25 9.56 -9.65 2.39
CA GLY A 25 10.96 -9.64 1.98
C GLY A 25 11.46 -8.23 1.70
N GLN A 26 12.67 -8.16 1.15
CA GLN A 26 13.31 -6.90 0.82
C GLN A 26 13.26 -6.66 -0.68
N TRP A 27 12.97 -5.42 -1.06
CA TRP A 27 12.78 -5.00 -2.43
C TRP A 27 13.59 -3.74 -2.73
N ARG A 28 14.26 -3.73 -3.88
CA ARG A 28 14.77 -2.50 -4.49
C ARG A 28 13.67 -1.92 -5.39
N SER A 29 13.12 -0.78 -4.99
CA SER A 29 12.08 -0.04 -5.71
C SER A 29 12.72 1.08 -6.53
N GLU A 30 12.47 1.07 -7.84
CA GLU A 30 12.83 2.11 -8.79
C GLU A 30 11.54 2.83 -9.17
N ARG A 31 11.43 4.11 -8.83
CA ARG A 31 10.21 4.89 -9.06
C ARG A 31 10.44 6.10 -9.93
N ARG A 32 9.44 6.42 -10.75
CA ARG A 32 9.36 7.65 -11.54
C ARG A 32 8.03 8.34 -11.26
N TYR A 33 8.09 9.65 -11.04
CA TYR A 33 6.90 10.49 -10.95
C TYR A 33 6.86 11.46 -12.13
N TYR A 34 5.71 11.47 -12.81
CA TYR A 34 5.36 12.40 -13.86
C TYR A 34 4.40 13.42 -13.26
N THR A 35 4.82 14.68 -13.18
CA THR A 35 3.92 15.78 -12.79
C THR A 35 3.11 16.18 -14.02
N LEU A 36 1.80 16.35 -13.86
CA LEU A 36 0.88 16.65 -14.94
C LEU A 36 0.36 18.10 -14.86
N PRO A 37 0.00 18.72 -16.01
CA PRO A 37 0.18 18.20 -17.37
C PRO A 37 1.65 18.19 -17.80
N ASP A 38 2.45 19.08 -17.22
CA ASP A 38 3.85 19.30 -17.55
C ASP A 38 4.72 19.27 -16.28
N GLY A 39 5.95 18.81 -16.41
CA GLY A 39 6.94 18.87 -15.34
C GLY A 39 8.08 17.88 -15.53
N GLU A 40 9.15 18.08 -14.78
CA GLU A 40 10.30 17.18 -14.83
C GLU A 40 9.96 15.82 -14.23
N THR A 41 10.43 14.76 -14.88
CA THR A 41 10.33 13.40 -14.35
C THR A 41 11.26 13.26 -13.16
N LYS A 42 10.70 12.89 -12.00
CA LYS A 42 11.49 12.65 -10.79
C LYS A 42 11.74 11.17 -10.61
N GLU A 43 12.99 10.76 -10.69
CA GLU A 43 13.41 9.39 -10.45
C GLU A 43 13.97 9.21 -9.03
N MET A 44 13.62 8.12 -8.36
CA MET A 44 14.14 7.80 -7.03
C MET A 44 14.32 6.30 -6.87
N VAL A 45 15.25 5.91 -6.01
CA VAL A 45 15.45 4.51 -5.62
C VAL A 45 15.18 4.37 -4.13
N SER A 46 14.54 3.29 -3.73
CA SER A 46 14.29 2.99 -2.32
C SER A 46 14.51 1.52 -2.03
N ILE A 47 15.06 1.21 -0.86
CA ILE A 47 15.00 -0.13 -0.30
C ILE A 47 13.74 -0.23 0.54
N ILE A 48 12.88 -1.19 0.23
CA ILE A 48 11.63 -1.45 0.93
C ILE A 48 11.74 -2.79 1.64
N GLN A 49 11.41 -2.84 2.93
CA GLN A 49 11.28 -4.08 3.68
C GLN A 49 9.81 -4.29 4.03
N ILE A 50 9.29 -5.48 3.73
CA ILE A 50 7.92 -5.88 4.02
C ILE A 50 7.95 -7.05 4.99
N ARG A 51 7.18 -6.94 6.06
CA ARG A 51 6.94 -8.01 7.05
C ARG A 51 5.45 -8.26 7.15
N PHE A 52 5.06 -9.54 7.15
CA PHE A 52 3.68 -9.94 7.38
C PHE A 52 3.31 -9.77 8.85
N LEU A 53 2.08 -9.33 9.10
CA LEU A 53 1.52 -9.18 10.45
C LEU A 53 0.36 -10.15 10.61
N GLU A 54 0.49 -11.05 11.57
CA GLU A 54 -0.58 -11.99 11.93
C GLU A 54 -1.67 -11.30 12.75
N GLN A 55 -2.89 -11.82 12.65
CA GLN A 55 -4.04 -11.33 13.42
C GLN A 55 -3.69 -11.21 14.91
N GLY A 56 -4.09 -10.09 15.51
CA GLY A 56 -3.94 -9.86 16.94
C GLY A 56 -2.50 -9.59 17.41
N CYS A 57 -1.52 -9.45 16.51
CA CYS A 57 -0.18 -9.02 16.89
C CYS A 57 -0.20 -7.58 17.45
N PRO A 58 0.80 -7.16 18.25
CA PRO A 58 0.81 -5.84 18.91
C PRO A 58 0.66 -4.67 17.94
N GLU A 59 1.25 -4.75 16.75
CA GLU A 59 1.20 -3.73 15.72
C GLU A 59 -0.22 -3.55 15.16
N LEU A 60 -0.93 -4.65 14.90
CA LEU A 60 -2.32 -4.60 14.44
C LEU A 60 -3.28 -4.15 15.53
N ARG A 61 -3.08 -4.55 16.79
CA ARG A 61 -3.88 -4.03 17.92
C ARG A 61 -3.72 -2.52 18.06
N LYS A 62 -2.47 -2.03 17.98
CA LYS A 62 -2.20 -0.59 17.99
C LYS A 62 -2.85 0.13 16.81
N LEU A 63 -2.82 -0.48 15.62
CA LEU A 63 -3.49 0.08 14.45
C LEU A 63 -5.01 0.13 14.63
N ALA A 64 -5.61 -0.94 15.17
CA ALA A 64 -7.04 -0.98 15.46
C ALA A 64 -7.45 0.09 16.48
N GLN A 65 -6.64 0.32 17.52
CA GLN A 65 -6.83 1.41 18.49
C GLN A 65 -6.74 2.79 17.84
N LEU A 66 -5.76 3.02 16.95
CA LEU A 66 -5.62 4.29 16.22
C LEU A 66 -6.86 4.61 15.37
N HIS A 67 -7.52 3.59 14.85
CA HIS A 67 -8.75 3.68 14.08
C HIS A 67 -10.03 3.54 14.92
N GLN A 68 -9.89 3.43 16.25
CA GLN A 68 -11.02 3.33 17.20
C GLN A 68 -11.96 2.16 16.88
N LEU A 69 -11.41 1.03 16.44
CA LEU A 69 -12.19 -0.19 16.24
C LEU A 69 -12.65 -0.74 17.59
N ALA A 70 -13.89 -1.26 17.64
CA ALA A 70 -14.46 -1.82 18.86
C ALA A 70 -13.73 -3.09 19.33
N ASP A 71 -13.22 -3.88 18.38
CA ASP A 71 -12.40 -5.07 18.64
C ASP A 71 -10.99 -4.83 18.09
N GLU A 72 -10.01 -4.80 18.99
CA GLU A 72 -8.60 -4.59 18.65
C GLU A 72 -7.99 -5.76 17.86
N THR A 73 -8.69 -6.90 17.78
CA THR A 73 -8.27 -8.10 17.04
C THR A 73 -9.04 -8.28 15.73
N ALA A 74 -9.91 -7.34 15.36
CA ALA A 74 -10.73 -7.42 14.15
C ALA A 74 -9.92 -7.48 12.86
N LEU A 75 -8.72 -6.88 12.82
CA LEU A 75 -7.85 -6.90 11.65
C LEU A 75 -7.30 -8.32 11.42
N ILE A 76 -7.69 -8.95 10.32
CA ILE A 76 -7.43 -10.38 10.05
C ILE A 76 -5.98 -10.69 9.65
N CYS A 77 -5.27 -9.70 9.12
CA CYS A 77 -3.84 -9.75 8.80
C CYS A 77 -3.36 -8.35 8.45
N GLY A 78 -2.05 -8.21 8.22
CA GLY A 78 -1.49 -6.95 7.79
C GLY A 78 -0.08 -7.05 7.23
N ALA A 79 0.49 -5.89 6.97
CA ALA A 79 1.87 -5.75 6.59
C ALA A 79 2.49 -4.52 7.25
N GLU A 80 3.70 -4.67 7.77
CA GLU A 80 4.57 -3.53 8.06
C GLU A 80 5.45 -3.30 6.83
N VAL A 81 5.46 -2.06 6.34
CA VAL A 81 6.30 -1.65 5.22
C VAL A 81 7.21 -0.54 5.69
N SER A 82 8.52 -0.77 5.66
CA SER A 82 9.53 0.27 5.89
C SER A 82 10.28 0.59 4.62
N TRP A 83 10.75 1.84 4.51
CA TRP A 83 11.50 2.31 3.36
C TRP A 83 12.70 3.15 3.75
N ASP A 84 13.71 3.08 2.91
CA ASP A 84 14.89 3.92 2.94
C ASP A 84 15.17 4.41 1.52
N ALA A 85 14.87 5.68 1.26
CA ALA A 85 14.93 6.29 -0.06
C ALA A 85 16.20 7.13 -0.22
N ALA A 86 16.83 6.99 -1.38
CA ALA A 86 17.93 7.84 -1.81
C ALA A 86 17.65 8.37 -3.23
N ASN A 87 18.17 9.57 -3.49
CA ASN A 87 18.14 10.18 -4.81
C ASN A 87 19.04 9.36 -5.76
N SER A 88 18.51 8.99 -6.93
CA SER A 88 19.23 8.14 -7.89
C SER A 88 20.44 8.84 -8.53
N VAL A 89 20.42 10.17 -8.62
CA VAL A 89 21.43 10.96 -9.33
C VAL A 89 22.62 11.28 -8.43
N ASN A 90 22.37 11.67 -7.18
CA ASN A 90 23.43 12.12 -6.27
C ASN A 90 23.64 11.22 -5.03
N GLY A 91 22.84 10.16 -4.87
CA GLY A 91 22.96 9.21 -3.76
C GLY A 91 22.57 9.76 -2.39
N ARG A 92 22.10 11.01 -2.31
CA ARG A 92 21.68 11.64 -1.04
C ARG A 92 20.43 10.93 -0.52
N ARG A 93 20.43 10.58 0.76
CA ARG A 93 19.27 10.02 1.44
C ARG A 93 18.15 11.06 1.50
N GLU A 94 16.99 10.71 0.96
CA GLU A 94 15.84 11.62 0.82
C GLU A 94 14.80 11.38 1.92
N SER A 95 14.53 10.12 2.27
CA SER A 95 13.54 9.82 3.29
C SER A 95 13.74 8.44 3.90
N ARG A 96 13.29 8.28 5.15
CA ARG A 96 13.17 6.99 5.82
C ARG A 96 11.86 6.97 6.60
N GLY A 97 11.17 5.84 6.60
CA GLY A 97 9.95 5.69 7.37
C GLY A 97 9.44 4.26 7.39
N HIS A 98 8.31 4.09 8.05
CA HIS A 98 7.55 2.86 8.03
C HIS A 98 6.05 3.19 8.10
N THR A 99 5.22 2.22 7.73
CA THR A 99 3.76 2.32 7.83
C THR A 99 3.21 0.92 8.08
N LEU A 100 2.08 0.87 8.78
CA LEU A 100 1.34 -0.35 9.05
C LEU A 100 0.11 -0.40 8.16
N PHE A 101 -0.19 -1.58 7.64
CA PHE A 101 -1.41 -1.92 6.95
C PHE A 101 -2.14 -3.01 7.72
N GLY A 102 -3.45 -2.89 7.90
CA GLY A 102 -4.31 -3.93 8.46
C GLY A 102 -5.56 -4.11 7.62
N ALA A 103 -5.95 -5.34 7.33
CA ALA A 103 -7.10 -5.66 6.49
C ALA A 103 -8.31 -6.09 7.34
N LEU A 104 -9.50 -5.59 6.97
CA LEU A 104 -10.79 -6.04 7.48
C LEU A 104 -11.86 -5.83 6.40
N GLY A 105 -12.50 -6.90 5.96
CA GLY A 105 -13.51 -6.88 4.91
C GLY A 105 -12.94 -6.45 3.54
N SER A 106 -13.29 -5.24 3.10
CA SER A 106 -12.76 -4.60 1.88
C SER A 106 -11.98 -3.32 2.16
N ILE A 107 -11.65 -3.09 3.43
CA ILE A 107 -10.98 -1.87 3.90
C ILE A 107 -9.57 -2.22 4.37
N LEU A 108 -8.61 -1.42 3.92
CA LEU A 108 -7.23 -1.46 4.36
C LEU A 108 -6.95 -0.23 5.25
N TYR A 109 -6.73 -0.49 6.52
CA TYR A 109 -6.43 0.49 7.55
C TYR A 109 -4.94 0.81 7.53
N ARG A 110 -4.59 2.10 7.63
CA ARG A 110 -3.22 2.60 7.60
C ARG A 110 -2.95 3.53 8.77
N ASP A 111 -1.76 3.45 9.36
CA ASP A 111 -1.34 4.35 10.44
C ASP A 111 -1.10 5.79 9.94
N ARG A 112 -0.84 5.95 8.63
CA ARG A 112 -0.64 7.24 7.97
C ARG A 112 -1.06 7.22 6.50
N GLY A 113 -1.39 8.39 5.97
CA GLY A 113 -1.56 8.62 4.54
C GLY A 113 -0.26 9.03 3.84
N PHE A 114 -0.32 9.15 2.51
CA PHE A 114 0.84 9.56 1.68
C PHE A 114 1.38 10.95 2.07
N ALA A 115 0.47 11.91 2.28
CA ALA A 115 0.79 13.31 2.61
C ALA A 115 0.27 13.73 4.00
N THR A 116 -0.07 12.76 4.87
CA THR A 116 -0.58 13.07 6.21
C THR A 116 -0.15 12.03 7.24
N PRO A 117 0.27 12.45 8.44
CA PRO A 117 0.58 11.53 9.53
C PRO A 117 -0.68 10.97 10.22
N LYS A 118 -1.88 11.42 9.81
CA LYS A 118 -3.14 10.93 10.38
C LYS A 118 -3.46 9.54 9.82
N PRO A 119 -4.09 8.67 10.62
CA PRO A 119 -4.57 7.38 10.13
C PRO A 119 -5.57 7.59 9.00
N VAL A 120 -5.51 6.73 7.99
CA VAL A 120 -6.40 6.74 6.83
C VAL A 120 -6.84 5.32 6.50
N THR A 121 -7.95 5.21 5.77
CA THR A 121 -8.42 3.95 5.21
C THR A 121 -8.30 3.99 3.69
N ALA A 122 -8.16 2.82 3.08
CA ALA A 122 -8.26 2.64 1.65
C ALA A 122 -9.28 1.54 1.36
N ASP A 123 -10.11 1.72 0.35
CA ASP A 123 -10.84 0.60 -0.23
C ASP A 123 -9.83 -0.26 -1.01
N TYR A 124 -9.96 -1.57 -0.91
CA TYR A 124 -9.18 -2.49 -1.72
C TYR A 124 -10.03 -3.52 -2.43
N HIS A 125 -9.55 -3.96 -3.58
CA HIS A 125 -10.10 -5.08 -4.31
C HIS A 125 -8.99 -5.74 -5.17
N PHE A 126 -9.30 -6.91 -5.71
CA PHE A 126 -8.41 -7.63 -6.59
C PHE A 126 -9.02 -7.73 -7.99
N ILE A 127 -8.26 -7.33 -9.02
CA ILE A 127 -8.63 -7.57 -10.41
C ILE A 127 -8.45 -9.07 -10.74
N ASN A 128 -7.40 -9.65 -10.17
CA ASN A 128 -7.05 -11.06 -10.20
C ASN A 128 -6.20 -11.37 -8.95
N PRO A 129 -5.91 -12.64 -8.61
CA PRO A 129 -5.21 -12.98 -7.37
C PRO A 129 -3.83 -12.32 -7.16
N ASN A 130 -3.20 -11.81 -8.23
CA ASN A 130 -1.87 -11.20 -8.18
C ASN A 130 -1.89 -9.67 -8.34
N THR A 131 -3.06 -9.03 -8.47
CA THR A 131 -3.19 -7.59 -8.74
C THR A 131 -4.12 -6.93 -7.73
N LEU A 132 -3.52 -6.28 -6.73
CA LEU A 132 -4.18 -5.52 -5.68
C LEU A 132 -4.41 -4.07 -6.15
N CYS A 133 -5.64 -3.61 -6.05
CA CYS A 133 -6.00 -2.21 -6.29
C CYS A 133 -6.40 -1.54 -4.99
N LEU A 134 -5.88 -0.34 -4.75
CA LEU A 134 -6.16 0.48 -3.58
C LEU A 134 -6.74 1.83 -4.02
N ARG A 135 -7.73 2.32 -3.29
CA ARG A 135 -8.23 3.69 -3.41
C ARG A 135 -8.23 4.35 -2.04
N THR A 136 -7.42 5.38 -1.88
CA THR A 136 -7.39 6.22 -0.67
C THR A 136 -7.87 7.63 -1.03
N GLU A 137 -8.72 8.22 -0.21
CA GLU A 137 -9.24 9.57 -0.45
C GLU A 137 -9.23 10.39 0.84
N TYR A 138 -8.64 11.59 0.81
CA TYR A 138 -8.66 12.53 1.92
C TYR A 138 -8.35 13.94 1.44
N LYS A 139 -8.99 14.95 2.06
CA LYS A 139 -8.75 16.38 1.79
C LYS A 139 -8.81 16.76 0.30
N GLY A 140 -9.79 16.21 -0.43
CA GLY A 140 -9.94 16.45 -1.87
C GLY A 140 -8.90 15.74 -2.75
N SER A 141 -7.90 15.07 -2.16
CA SER A 141 -6.93 14.26 -2.89
C SER A 141 -7.38 12.79 -2.96
N LYS A 142 -7.23 12.21 -4.14
CA LYS A 142 -7.49 10.80 -4.43
C LYS A 142 -6.19 10.12 -4.87
N PHE A 143 -5.90 8.95 -4.30
CA PHE A 143 -4.75 8.11 -4.60
C PHE A 143 -5.26 6.75 -5.03
N GLU A 144 -5.06 6.42 -6.30
CA GLU A 144 -5.43 5.12 -6.88
C GLU A 144 -4.14 4.36 -7.16
N GLU A 145 -3.95 3.22 -6.49
CA GLU A 145 -2.75 2.39 -6.64
C GLU A 145 -3.11 1.02 -7.21
N GLU A 146 -2.36 0.56 -8.20
CA GLU A 146 -2.41 -0.83 -8.69
C GLU A 146 -1.05 -1.48 -8.41
N LEU A 147 -1.04 -2.58 -7.65
CA LEU A 147 0.14 -3.35 -7.30
C LEU A 147 0.01 -4.76 -7.85
N LYS A 148 0.93 -5.15 -8.73
CA LYS A 148 0.91 -6.45 -9.40
C LYS A 148 2.16 -7.25 -9.13
N LEU A 149 1.99 -8.44 -8.58
CA LEU A 149 3.06 -9.43 -8.45
C LEU A 149 3.33 -10.06 -9.82
N VAL A 150 4.60 -10.04 -10.24
CA VAL A 150 5.08 -10.62 -11.50
C VAL A 150 6.06 -11.75 -11.16
N GLY A 151 5.53 -12.96 -11.09
CA GLY A 151 6.25 -14.10 -10.51
C GLY A 151 6.58 -13.86 -9.04
N SER A 152 7.71 -14.42 -8.58
CA SER A 152 8.17 -14.25 -7.20
C SER A 152 9.19 -13.12 -7.03
N GLN A 153 9.84 -12.67 -8.10
CA GLN A 153 11.00 -11.78 -8.04
C GLN A 153 10.69 -10.31 -8.34
N TYR A 154 9.52 -10.02 -8.92
CA TYR A 154 9.19 -8.69 -9.38
C TYR A 154 7.80 -8.27 -8.91
N ARG A 155 7.64 -6.98 -8.66
CA ARG A 155 6.36 -6.32 -8.46
C ARG A 155 6.34 -5.02 -9.26
N THR A 156 5.27 -4.77 -9.98
CA THR A 156 5.02 -3.48 -10.62
C THR A 156 3.99 -2.73 -9.80
N ARG A 157 4.15 -1.41 -9.70
CA ARG A 157 3.10 -0.56 -9.14
C ARG A 157 2.87 0.65 -10.04
N GLN A 158 1.63 1.10 -10.06
CA GLN A 158 1.24 2.39 -10.62
C GLN A 158 0.43 3.15 -9.58
N THR A 159 0.60 4.46 -9.52
CA THR A 159 -0.18 5.35 -8.66
C THR A 159 -0.69 6.52 -9.48
N ILE A 160 -1.99 6.81 -9.42
CA ILE A 160 -2.57 8.04 -9.96
C ILE A 160 -2.96 8.91 -8.78
N ILE A 161 -2.46 10.14 -8.76
CA ILE A 161 -2.77 11.14 -7.74
C ILE A 161 -3.61 12.22 -8.41
N SER A 162 -4.80 12.46 -7.87
CA SER A 162 -5.70 13.52 -8.30
C SER A 162 -6.03 14.45 -7.13
N HIS A 163 -6.36 15.70 -7.43
CA HIS A 163 -6.86 16.68 -6.46
C HIS A 163 -8.04 17.43 -7.08
N GLU A 164 -9.15 17.52 -6.36
CA GLU A 164 -10.38 18.18 -6.81
C GLU A 164 -10.86 17.67 -8.20
N GLY A 165 -10.65 16.38 -8.47
CA GLY A 165 -11.05 15.72 -9.71
C GLY A 165 -10.00 15.74 -10.85
N GLU A 166 -8.94 16.52 -10.73
CA GLU A 166 -7.90 16.64 -11.76
C GLU A 166 -6.66 15.82 -11.44
N GLN A 167 -6.12 15.11 -12.43
CA GLN A 167 -4.89 14.32 -12.27
C GLN A 167 -3.68 15.25 -12.15
N GLN A 168 -2.95 15.11 -11.06
CA GLN A 168 -1.78 15.94 -10.73
C GLN A 168 -0.47 15.20 -10.98
N MET A 169 -0.46 13.88 -10.78
CA MET A 169 0.76 13.10 -10.85
C MET A 169 0.48 11.62 -11.15
N ILE A 170 1.36 11.01 -11.95
CA ILE A 170 1.41 9.56 -12.16
C ILE A 170 2.75 9.04 -11.63
N GLY A 171 2.70 8.03 -10.75
CA GLY A 171 3.85 7.28 -10.27
C GLY A 171 3.92 5.91 -10.93
N GLN A 172 5.10 5.50 -11.39
CA GLN A 172 5.36 4.15 -11.89
C GLN A 172 6.56 3.53 -11.17
N TYR A 173 6.45 2.25 -10.83
CA TYR A 173 7.39 1.57 -9.96
C TYR A 173 7.74 0.18 -10.50
N LEU A 174 9.03 -0.12 -10.55
CA LEU A 174 9.55 -1.47 -10.69
C LEU A 174 10.24 -1.87 -9.38
N GLU A 175 9.78 -2.94 -8.78
CA GLU A 175 10.28 -3.43 -7.50
C GLU A 175 10.87 -4.82 -7.71
N LYS A 176 12.17 -4.95 -7.44
CA LYS A 176 12.93 -6.19 -7.59
C LYS A 176 13.24 -6.76 -6.22
N ARG A 177 12.90 -8.01 -5.97
CA ARG A 177 13.25 -8.68 -4.72
C ARG A 177 14.77 -8.82 -4.62
N ILE A 178 15.30 -8.59 -3.42
CA ILE A 178 16.74 -8.72 -3.13
C ILE A 178 17.03 -9.67 -1.96
N SER A 179 16.06 -9.97 -1.10
CA SER A 179 16.10 -11.06 -0.11
C SER A 179 14.69 -11.53 0.26
#